data_AF-A0A7L3LXQ0-F1
#
_entry.id   AF-A0A7L3LXQ0-F1
#
_cell.length_a   1.000
_cell.length_b   1.000
_cell.length_c   1.000
_cell.angle_alpha   90.00
_cell.angle_beta   90.00
_cell.angle_gamma   90.00
#
_symmetry.space_group_name_H-M   'P 1'
#
loop_
_entity.id
_entity.type
_entity.pdbx_description
1 polymer ?
#
loop_
_entity_poly.entity_id
_entity_poly.type
_entity_poly.pdbx_seq_one_letter_code
_entity_poly.pdbx_strand_id
1 'polypeptide(L)'
;YLHRFLASKEQFHAYLQAGGEPSSEAKEKEDEKKEEKLEEKEEDEPPAKRVKTEDLGEDGESQEDGGAAEKEPTERKRARGQNKSRHCMKPNSYEQSRLCPSVTQGCSERCYFGPRCRFLHDVGEYMASKPADLGPSCVLFQTFGKCIYGVTCRFALAHLGEGYQNIINTELAKQWEGKSLVRNNLPKELQHQLRKKKFSFKKSEEFLRGLAKPGGGGKGGKATKCPTEEQEARGAEEQEAKQESPSPTEEAPSAKTVGPVTDEDIIKLRSCEKKKLELQGKLYLAPLTTCGNLPFRRICKRFGADVTCGEMAVCTNLLQGQSSEWALLKRHHTEDIFGVQLEGAFPDTMTKCAELLNQTIQVDFVDINVGCPIDLVYKKGGGCALMTRSNKFEQIVRGMNWVLDVPLTVKIRTGVQEKINVAHKIIPKIREWGAAMVTLHGRSREQRYTRSADWDYISECAKIASPMPLFGNGDILSYEDAERAMQTGVSGIMIARQVLVGALIKPWLFTEIKEQRHWDISSRERFDILKDFTNYGLEHWGSDTQGVEKTRKFLLEWLSFLCRYIPVGLLEHLPQKINERPPYYMGRDYLETLMASQNVDDWIKISELLLGPVPTNFSFLPKHKANSYR
;
A
#
# COMPACT_ATOMS: atom_id res chain seq x y z
N TYR A 1 -24.63 30.18 -2.60
CA TYR A 1 -23.39 30.19 -3.41
C TYR A 1 -23.09 28.86 -4.10
N LEU A 2 -23.44 27.68 -3.54
CA LEU A 2 -23.22 26.36 -4.18
C LEU A 2 -24.00 26.10 -5.48
N HIS A 3 -25.23 26.64 -5.62
CA HIS A 3 -26.06 26.46 -6.82
C HIS A 3 -25.37 26.88 -8.13
N ARG A 4 -24.35 27.74 -8.06
CA ARG A 4 -23.61 28.22 -9.24
C ARG A 4 -22.61 27.19 -9.78
N PHE A 5 -22.14 26.27 -8.95
CA PHE A 5 -21.15 25.25 -9.35
C PHE A 5 -21.77 23.89 -9.60
N LEU A 6 -22.97 23.62 -9.08
CA LEU A 6 -23.70 22.40 -9.41
C LEU A 6 -24.02 22.36 -10.91
N ALA A 7 -23.75 21.21 -11.52
CA ALA A 7 -24.02 20.98 -12.94
C ALA A 7 -24.82 19.71 -13.13
N SER A 8 -25.67 19.67 -14.16
CA SER A 8 -26.19 18.39 -14.63
C SER A 8 -25.04 17.55 -15.21
N LYS A 9 -25.24 16.23 -15.28
CA LYS A 9 -24.26 15.32 -15.88
C LYS A 9 -23.96 15.71 -17.34
N GLU A 10 -24.99 16.12 -18.08
CA GLU A 10 -24.92 16.53 -19.48
C GLU A 10 -24.11 17.83 -19.61
N GLN A 11 -24.40 18.83 -18.77
CA GLN A 11 -23.65 20.09 -18.73
C GLN A 11 -22.17 19.86 -18.40
N PHE A 12 -21.89 19.01 -17.40
CA PHE A 12 -20.54 18.63 -17.00
C PHE A 12 -19.73 18.03 -18.16
N HIS A 13 -20.30 17.05 -18.87
CA HIS A 13 -19.60 16.42 -19.98
C HIS A 13 -19.52 17.31 -21.22
N ALA A 14 -20.53 18.14 -21.50
CA ALA A 14 -20.50 19.10 -22.60
C ALA A 14 -19.38 20.14 -22.40
N TYR A 15 -19.24 20.69 -21.19
CA TYR A 15 -18.16 21.62 -20.85
C TYR A 15 -16.76 21.00 -21.03
N LEU A 16 -16.60 19.73 -20.64
CA LEU A 16 -15.33 19.01 -20.82
C LEU A 16 -15.02 18.72 -22.30
N GLN A 17 -16.04 18.44 -23.10
CA GLN A 17 -15.91 18.24 -24.55
C GLN A 17 -15.58 19.54 -25.28
N ALA A 18 -16.15 20.66 -24.85
CA ALA A 18 -15.90 22.00 -25.38
C ALA A 18 -14.55 22.61 -24.93
N GLY A 19 -13.69 21.85 -24.24
CA GLY A 19 -12.37 22.35 -23.81
C GLY A 19 -12.42 23.46 -22.76
N GLY A 20 -13.56 23.63 -22.07
CA GLY A 20 -13.76 24.67 -21.06
C GLY A 20 -14.36 25.96 -21.60
N GLU A 21 -14.69 26.01 -22.89
CA GLU A 21 -15.51 27.08 -23.46
C GLU A 21 -17.00 26.78 -23.20
N PRO A 22 -17.80 27.76 -22.75
CA PRO A 22 -19.25 27.58 -22.70
C PRO A 22 -19.76 27.36 -24.14
N SER A 23 -20.44 26.24 -24.40
CA SER A 23 -20.99 25.97 -25.73
C SER A 23 -21.92 27.11 -26.13
N SER A 24 -21.87 27.54 -27.39
CA SER A 24 -22.77 28.56 -27.94
C SER A 24 -24.25 28.18 -27.74
N GLU A 25 -24.56 26.88 -27.79
CA GLU A 25 -25.89 26.33 -27.50
C GLU A 25 -26.31 26.44 -26.02
N ALA A 26 -25.37 26.56 -25.07
CA ALA A 26 -25.68 26.77 -23.66
C ALA A 26 -26.01 28.23 -23.33
N LYS A 27 -25.47 29.19 -24.10
CA LYS A 27 -25.88 30.61 -24.02
C LYS A 27 -27.29 30.80 -24.56
N GLU A 28 -27.61 30.20 -25.71
CA GLU A 28 -28.96 30.28 -26.28
C GLU A 28 -30.02 29.66 -25.35
N LYS A 29 -29.71 28.53 -24.70
CA LYS A 29 -30.63 27.91 -23.71
C LYS A 29 -30.69 28.62 -22.35
N GLU A 30 -29.64 29.34 -21.94
CA GLU A 30 -29.69 30.20 -20.74
C GLU A 30 -30.46 31.49 -20.98
N ASP A 31 -30.43 32.02 -22.20
CA ASP A 31 -31.18 33.21 -22.59
C ASP A 31 -32.67 32.84 -22.84
N GLU A 32 -32.98 31.70 -23.47
CA GLU A 32 -34.35 31.17 -23.55
C GLU A 32 -34.96 30.86 -22.16
N LYS A 33 -34.18 30.28 -21.23
CA LYS A 33 -34.65 30.04 -19.85
C LYS A 33 -34.75 31.30 -18.99
N LYS A 34 -34.09 32.40 -19.38
CA LYS A 34 -34.27 33.71 -18.73
C LYS A 34 -35.51 34.43 -19.26
N GLU A 35 -35.85 34.23 -20.53
CA GLU A 35 -37.10 34.73 -21.11
C GLU A 35 -38.32 33.99 -20.54
N GLU A 36 -38.28 32.65 -20.43
CA GLU A 36 -39.39 31.88 -19.79
C GLU A 36 -39.56 32.20 -18.29
N LYS A 37 -38.47 32.52 -17.57
CA LYS A 37 -38.53 32.88 -16.13
C LYS A 37 -39.04 34.30 -15.84
N LEU A 38 -39.22 35.14 -16.87
CA LEU A 38 -39.83 36.45 -16.73
C LEU A 38 -41.36 36.42 -16.92
N GLU A 39 -41.91 35.34 -17.49
CA GLU A 39 -43.36 35.22 -17.75
C GLU A 39 -44.11 34.32 -16.75
N GLU A 40 -43.44 33.39 -16.04
CA GLU A 40 -44.07 32.57 -14.99
C GLU A 40 -43.67 33.05 -13.58
N LYS A 41 -44.24 34.18 -13.16
CA LYS A 41 -44.37 34.57 -11.74
C LYS A 41 -45.84 34.84 -11.44
N GLU A 42 -46.64 33.79 -11.37
CA GLU A 42 -47.82 33.73 -10.50
C GLU A 42 -48.26 32.25 -10.37
N GLU A 43 -48.54 31.84 -9.14
CA GLU A 43 -49.25 30.62 -8.70
C GLU A 43 -48.45 29.37 -8.20
N ASP A 44 -48.46 29.25 -6.86
CA ASP A 44 -48.58 28.10 -5.93
C ASP A 44 -47.53 26.95 -5.78
N GLU A 45 -47.01 26.84 -4.54
CA GLU A 45 -46.43 25.62 -3.93
C GLU A 45 -47.52 24.61 -3.53
N PRO A 46 -47.24 23.28 -3.53
CA PRO A 46 -47.29 22.52 -2.26
C PRO A 46 -46.30 21.30 -2.23
N PRO A 47 -46.27 20.43 -1.19
CA PRO A 47 -45.37 20.53 -0.04
C PRO A 47 -44.37 19.34 0.11
N ALA A 48 -43.38 19.54 0.98
CA ALA A 48 -42.38 18.54 1.35
C ALA A 48 -42.97 17.32 2.11
N LYS A 49 -42.61 16.10 1.70
CA LYS A 49 -42.95 14.86 2.43
C LYS A 49 -41.87 14.47 3.44
N ARG A 50 -42.32 14.37 4.70
CA ARG A 50 -41.60 13.96 5.91
C ARG A 50 -41.18 12.49 5.90
N VAL A 51 -40.09 12.26 6.63
CA VAL A 51 -39.55 11.00 7.17
C VAL A 51 -40.62 10.23 7.95
N LYS A 52 -40.65 8.89 7.82
CA LYS A 52 -41.44 8.00 8.68
C LYS A 52 -40.49 7.08 9.46
N THR A 53 -40.52 7.24 10.78
CA THR A 53 -39.91 6.41 11.82
C THR A 53 -40.69 5.10 12.01
N GLU A 54 -39.95 4.08 12.47
CA GLU A 54 -40.43 2.77 12.90
C GLU A 54 -41.26 2.88 14.20
N ASP A 55 -42.25 2.00 14.39
CA ASP A 55 -42.73 1.64 15.73
C ASP A 55 -43.23 0.17 15.77
N LEU A 56 -43.16 -0.36 16.99
CA LEU A 56 -43.26 -1.73 17.48
C LEU A 56 -44.71 -2.23 17.66
N GLY A 57 -44.88 -3.56 17.71
CA GLY A 57 -45.80 -4.21 18.67
C GLY A 57 -47.05 -4.95 18.16
N GLU A 58 -46.98 -6.28 18.29
CA GLU A 58 -47.99 -7.20 18.87
C GLU A 58 -49.38 -7.49 18.23
N ASP A 59 -49.55 -8.81 17.99
CA ASP A 59 -50.67 -9.71 18.29
C ASP A 59 -52.02 -9.71 17.52
N GLY A 60 -52.42 -10.93 17.10
CA GLY A 60 -53.83 -11.34 16.96
C GLY A 60 -54.26 -11.94 15.62
N GLU A 61 -54.25 -13.28 15.53
CA GLU A 61 -55.27 -14.24 14.99
C GLU A 61 -56.38 -13.68 14.04
N SER A 62 -56.86 -14.32 12.95
CA SER A 62 -56.95 -15.74 12.53
C SER A 62 -57.55 -15.87 11.10
N GLN A 63 -57.26 -17.02 10.47
CA GLN A 63 -58.03 -17.85 9.49
C GLN A 63 -58.44 -17.33 8.09
N GLU A 64 -57.85 -17.89 7.02
CA GLU A 64 -58.39 -18.92 6.07
C GLU A 64 -58.93 -18.22 4.79
N ASP A 65 -58.61 -18.56 3.54
CA ASP A 65 -58.48 -19.89 2.92
C ASP A 65 -57.76 -19.81 1.54
N GLY A 66 -57.12 -20.91 1.16
CA GLY A 66 -57.02 -21.48 -0.21
C GLY A 66 -56.41 -20.70 -1.38
N GLY A 67 -55.18 -21.05 -1.78
CA GLY A 67 -54.68 -20.75 -3.13
C GLY A 67 -53.19 -21.02 -3.34
N ALA A 68 -52.80 -22.28 -3.49
CA ALA A 68 -51.44 -22.70 -3.79
C ALA A 68 -50.97 -22.20 -5.17
N ALA A 69 -49.96 -21.32 -5.17
CA ALA A 69 -49.08 -21.07 -6.31
C ALA A 69 -47.66 -20.88 -5.79
N GLU A 70 -46.80 -21.86 -6.06
CA GLU A 70 -45.37 -21.85 -5.74
C GLU A 70 -44.69 -20.59 -6.31
N LYS A 71 -44.16 -19.74 -5.42
CA LYS A 71 -43.14 -18.75 -5.77
C LYS A 71 -41.89 -19.04 -4.98
N GLU A 72 -40.87 -19.54 -5.68
CA GLU A 72 -39.50 -19.59 -5.17
C GLU A 72 -39.07 -18.22 -4.63
N PRO A 73 -38.47 -18.14 -3.43
CA PRO A 73 -37.81 -16.91 -3.00
C PRO A 73 -36.50 -16.78 -3.76
N THR A 74 -36.49 -15.96 -4.81
CA THR A 74 -35.25 -15.53 -5.47
C THR A 74 -34.49 -14.52 -4.59
N GLU A 75 -33.97 -14.97 -3.45
CA GLU A 75 -32.84 -14.31 -2.82
C GLU A 75 -31.59 -14.53 -3.69
N ARG A 76 -31.44 -13.72 -4.74
CA ARG A 76 -30.15 -13.56 -5.40
C ARG A 76 -29.19 -12.87 -4.42
N LYS A 77 -28.57 -13.66 -3.54
CA LYS A 77 -27.35 -13.26 -2.83
C LYS A 77 -26.37 -12.75 -3.88
N ARG A 78 -26.19 -11.43 -3.96
CA ARG A 78 -25.23 -10.78 -4.87
C ARG A 78 -23.86 -11.36 -4.57
N ALA A 79 -23.41 -12.29 -5.42
CA ALA A 79 -22.21 -13.07 -5.19
C ALA A 79 -20.98 -12.17 -5.29
N ARG A 80 -20.51 -11.62 -4.16
CA ARG A 80 -19.32 -10.74 -4.01
C ARG A 80 -18.02 -11.47 -4.42
N GLY A 81 -17.22 -10.88 -5.31
CA GLY A 81 -16.12 -11.54 -6.01
C GLY A 81 -15.39 -10.62 -6.99
N GLN A 82 -14.21 -11.06 -7.43
CA GLN A 82 -13.30 -10.31 -8.31
C GLN A 82 -13.63 -10.59 -9.78
N ASN A 83 -13.74 -9.56 -10.63
CA ASN A 83 -13.88 -9.75 -12.07
C ASN A 83 -12.59 -10.31 -12.65
N LYS A 84 -12.69 -11.47 -13.31
CA LYS A 84 -11.55 -12.18 -13.93
C LYS A 84 -11.26 -11.69 -15.36
N SER A 85 -12.14 -10.88 -15.95
CA SER A 85 -12.09 -10.44 -17.35
C SER A 85 -11.25 -9.17 -17.54
N ARG A 86 -10.13 -9.02 -16.82
CA ARG A 86 -9.22 -7.91 -17.05
C ARG A 86 -8.24 -8.30 -18.15
N HIS A 87 -8.32 -7.64 -19.29
CA HIS A 87 -7.37 -7.85 -20.37
C HIS A 87 -5.97 -7.49 -19.87
N CYS A 88 -5.05 -8.46 -19.87
CA CYS A 88 -3.64 -8.21 -19.59
C CYS A 88 -3.04 -7.61 -20.86
N MET A 89 -3.12 -6.29 -21.00
CA MET A 89 -2.38 -5.56 -22.03
C MET A 89 -0.88 -5.80 -21.78
N LYS A 90 -0.29 -6.72 -22.53
CA LYS A 90 1.12 -6.66 -22.89
C LYS A 90 1.15 -5.99 -24.25
N PRO A 91 1.55 -4.72 -24.35
CA PRO A 91 1.71 -4.10 -25.66
C PRO A 91 2.83 -4.85 -26.41
N ASN A 92 2.50 -5.83 -27.25
CA ASN A 92 3.52 -6.59 -27.98
C ASN A 92 4.21 -5.76 -29.07
N SER A 93 3.75 -4.53 -29.32
CA SER A 93 4.30 -3.64 -30.36
C SER A 93 5.73 -3.18 -30.07
N TYR A 94 6.14 -3.04 -28.79
CA TYR A 94 7.50 -2.62 -28.45
C TYR A 94 8.54 -3.75 -28.55
N GLU A 95 8.12 -5.02 -28.68
CA GLU A 95 9.04 -6.16 -28.69
C GLU A 95 9.68 -6.40 -30.06
N GLN A 96 9.10 -5.87 -31.13
CA GLN A 96 9.54 -6.17 -32.50
C GLN A 96 10.83 -5.42 -32.88
N SER A 97 11.00 -4.18 -32.44
CA SER A 97 12.14 -3.30 -32.79
C SER A 97 13.00 -2.92 -31.58
N ARG A 98 13.27 -3.88 -30.69
CA ARG A 98 14.04 -3.61 -29.46
C ARG A 98 15.55 -3.66 -29.75
N LEU A 99 16.29 -2.67 -29.26
CA LEU A 99 17.76 -2.71 -29.24
C LEU A 99 18.29 -3.87 -28.41
N CYS A 100 19.39 -4.44 -28.89
CA CYS A 100 20.12 -5.48 -28.18
C CYS A 100 20.61 -4.94 -26.82
N PRO A 101 20.38 -5.67 -25.70
CA PRO A 101 20.88 -5.25 -24.39
C PRO A 101 22.39 -4.99 -24.36
N SER A 102 23.17 -5.75 -25.13
CA SER A 102 24.62 -5.57 -25.27
C SER A 102 24.96 -4.20 -25.87
N VAL A 103 24.16 -3.71 -26.82
CA VAL A 103 24.34 -2.38 -27.42
C VAL A 103 23.95 -1.29 -26.42
N THR A 104 22.83 -1.45 -25.71
CA THR A 104 22.43 -0.48 -24.67
C THR A 104 23.41 -0.39 -23.49
N GLN A 105 24.22 -1.43 -23.27
CA GLN A 105 25.26 -1.49 -22.24
C GLN A 105 26.64 -1.05 -22.74
N GLY A 106 26.75 -0.57 -23.99
CA GLY A 106 28.03 -0.14 -24.57
C GLY A 106 28.98 -1.30 -24.92
N CYS A 107 28.46 -2.54 -25.02
CA CYS A 107 29.19 -3.76 -25.38
C CYS A 107 28.70 -4.29 -26.74
N SER A 108 28.51 -3.42 -27.73
CA SER A 108 27.97 -3.77 -29.05
C SER A 108 28.77 -4.86 -29.77
N GLU A 109 30.10 -4.86 -29.60
CA GLU A 109 31.02 -5.82 -30.21
C GLU A 109 30.95 -7.24 -29.62
N ARG A 110 30.28 -7.43 -28.47
CA ARG A 110 30.27 -8.70 -27.71
C ARG A 110 28.87 -9.27 -27.53
N CYS A 111 27.97 -9.09 -28.49
CA CYS A 111 26.67 -9.74 -28.42
C CYS A 111 26.84 -11.27 -28.42
N TYR A 112 26.44 -11.92 -27.33
CA TYR A 112 26.54 -13.37 -27.15
C TYR A 112 25.87 -14.19 -28.27
N PHE A 113 24.81 -13.64 -28.86
CA PHE A 113 24.05 -14.29 -29.94
C PHE A 113 24.57 -13.92 -31.35
N GLY A 114 25.44 -12.91 -31.45
CA GLY A 114 26.01 -12.40 -32.70
C GLY A 114 24.95 -12.20 -33.79
N PRO A 115 25.15 -12.74 -35.00
CA PRO A 115 24.22 -12.57 -36.13
C PRO A 115 22.88 -13.31 -35.98
N ARG A 116 22.73 -14.21 -34.99
CA ARG A 116 21.46 -14.88 -34.67
C ARG A 116 20.62 -14.11 -33.66
N CYS A 117 21.06 -12.92 -33.26
CA CYS A 117 20.34 -12.13 -32.29
C CYS A 117 19.06 -11.56 -32.91
N ARG A 118 17.93 -11.74 -32.20
CA ARG A 118 16.62 -11.21 -32.62
C ARG A 118 16.51 -9.68 -32.49
N PHE A 119 17.44 -9.04 -31.79
CA PHE A 119 17.38 -7.61 -31.47
C PHE A 119 18.21 -6.76 -32.43
N LEU A 120 17.79 -5.51 -32.61
CA LEU A 120 18.51 -4.54 -33.44
C LEU A 120 19.89 -4.22 -32.85
N HIS A 121 20.91 -4.13 -33.71
CA HIS A 121 22.26 -3.70 -33.32
C HIS A 121 22.60 -2.31 -33.85
N ASP A 122 21.92 -1.87 -34.91
CA ASP A 122 22.05 -0.53 -35.47
C ASP A 122 21.19 0.46 -34.66
N VAL A 123 21.87 1.47 -34.10
CA VAL A 123 21.22 2.52 -33.29
C VAL A 123 20.44 3.50 -34.18
N GLY A 124 20.90 3.77 -35.39
CA GLY A 124 20.21 4.63 -36.36
C GLY A 124 18.89 4.01 -36.83
N GLU A 125 18.90 2.72 -37.17
CA GLU A 125 17.68 1.96 -37.52
C GLU A 125 16.69 1.95 -36.35
N TYR A 126 17.19 1.74 -35.12
CA TYR A 126 16.35 1.83 -33.94
C TYR A 126 15.73 3.21 -33.78
N MET A 127 16.52 4.28 -33.87
CA MET A 127 16.04 5.65 -33.71
C MET A 127 15.01 6.04 -34.78
N ALA A 128 15.15 5.51 -36.01
CA ALA A 128 14.15 5.68 -37.07
C ALA A 128 12.84 4.93 -36.79
N SER A 129 12.91 3.74 -36.19
CA SER A 129 11.72 2.96 -35.81
C SER A 129 11.05 3.41 -34.51
N LYS A 130 11.81 4.10 -33.65
CA LYS A 130 11.35 4.56 -32.33
C LYS A 130 10.33 5.69 -32.52
N PRO A 131 9.20 5.68 -31.78
CA PRO A 131 8.24 6.78 -31.86
C PRO A 131 8.89 8.11 -31.45
N ALA A 132 8.36 9.24 -31.92
CA ALA A 132 8.84 10.57 -31.56
C ALA A 132 8.91 10.78 -30.04
N ASP A 133 9.88 11.56 -29.56
CA ASP A 133 10.03 11.84 -28.14
C ASP A 133 8.82 12.59 -27.57
N LEU A 134 8.54 12.37 -26.28
CA LEU A 134 7.33 12.86 -25.62
C LEU A 134 7.44 14.34 -25.21
N GLY A 135 8.65 14.91 -25.21
CA GLY A 135 8.88 16.29 -24.85
C GLY A 135 10.36 16.70 -24.96
N PRO A 136 10.66 18.00 -24.80
CA PRO A 136 11.98 18.56 -25.04
C PRO A 136 12.97 18.34 -23.87
N SER A 137 12.51 17.85 -22.73
CA SER A 137 13.31 17.76 -21.50
C SER A 137 13.23 16.37 -20.85
N CYS A 138 14.39 15.80 -20.51
CA CYS A 138 14.48 14.53 -19.79
C CYS A 138 14.74 14.76 -18.30
N VAL A 139 13.81 14.33 -17.45
CA VAL A 139 13.89 14.45 -15.99
C VAL A 139 15.14 13.76 -15.43
N LEU A 140 15.49 12.57 -15.95
CA LEU A 140 16.66 11.84 -15.49
C LEU A 140 17.96 12.60 -15.80
N PHE A 141 18.05 13.17 -17.01
CA PHE A 141 19.22 13.97 -17.38
C PHE A 141 19.30 15.26 -16.57
N GLN A 142 18.19 15.97 -16.38
CA GLN A 142 18.15 17.19 -15.58
C GLN A 142 18.49 16.95 -14.10
N THR A 143 18.07 15.80 -13.56
CA THR A 143 18.29 15.48 -12.14
C THR A 143 19.69 14.92 -11.89
N PHE A 144 20.16 14.02 -12.75
CA PHE A 144 21.40 13.24 -12.52
C PHE A 144 22.58 13.66 -13.40
N GLY A 145 22.38 14.57 -14.34
CA GLY A 145 23.36 14.92 -15.36
C GLY A 145 23.60 13.82 -16.40
N LYS A 146 22.94 12.65 -16.28
CA LYS A 146 23.02 11.54 -17.24
C LYS A 146 21.74 10.72 -17.21
N CYS A 147 21.23 10.34 -18.37
CA CYS A 147 20.08 9.44 -18.46
C CYS A 147 20.54 7.98 -18.62
N ILE A 148 20.23 7.10 -17.67
CA ILE A 148 20.64 5.68 -17.73
C ILE A 148 20.02 4.90 -18.90
N TYR A 149 18.91 5.41 -19.47
CA TYR A 149 18.23 4.78 -20.60
C TYR A 149 18.79 5.20 -21.97
N GLY A 150 19.59 6.27 -22.03
CA GLY A 150 20.25 6.73 -23.25
C GLY A 150 19.29 6.79 -24.45
N VAL A 151 19.64 6.11 -25.53
CA VAL A 151 18.87 6.03 -26.78
C VAL A 151 17.45 5.47 -26.61
N THR A 152 17.23 4.61 -25.61
CA THR A 152 15.90 4.01 -25.34
C THR A 152 14.96 4.94 -24.58
N CYS A 153 15.47 6.05 -24.04
CA CYS A 153 14.67 7.06 -23.34
C CYS A 153 13.62 7.67 -24.27
N ARG A 154 12.42 7.96 -23.78
CA ARG A 154 11.34 8.67 -24.50
C ARG A 154 11.53 10.19 -24.57
N PHE A 155 12.68 10.68 -24.10
CA PHE A 155 13.15 12.06 -24.11
C PHE A 155 14.63 12.11 -24.56
N ALA A 156 15.03 11.18 -25.42
CA ALA A 156 16.41 10.97 -25.81
C ALA A 156 17.04 12.20 -26.47
N LEU A 157 16.33 12.87 -27.38
CA LEU A 157 16.84 14.06 -28.10
C LEU A 157 17.26 15.20 -27.16
N ALA A 158 16.72 15.25 -25.94
CA ALA A 158 17.11 16.22 -24.93
C ALA A 158 18.54 16.01 -24.37
N HIS A 159 19.11 14.82 -24.55
CA HIS A 159 20.39 14.42 -23.94
C HIS A 159 21.23 13.49 -24.83
N LEU A 160 20.95 13.44 -26.13
CA LEU A 160 21.77 12.73 -27.10
C LEU A 160 22.56 13.74 -27.94
N GLY A 161 23.86 13.51 -28.09
CA GLY A 161 24.76 14.27 -28.95
C GLY A 161 24.96 13.61 -30.31
N GLU A 162 26.02 14.00 -31.00
CA GLU A 162 26.41 13.42 -32.29
C GLU A 162 26.57 11.89 -32.19
N GLY A 163 26.09 11.18 -33.21
CA GLY A 163 26.14 9.71 -33.23
C GLY A 163 25.27 9.02 -32.17
N TYR A 164 24.25 9.69 -31.64
CA TYR A 164 23.33 9.18 -30.60
C TYR A 164 24.04 8.80 -29.29
N GLN A 165 25.16 9.44 -28.98
CA GLN A 165 25.86 9.25 -27.71
C GLN A 165 25.16 10.02 -26.59
N ASN A 166 25.14 9.43 -25.40
CA ASN A 166 24.52 10.04 -24.23
C ASN A 166 25.38 11.19 -23.70
N ILE A 167 24.84 12.41 -23.72
CA ILE A 167 25.49 13.58 -23.13
C ILE A 167 25.56 13.40 -21.62
N ILE A 168 26.69 13.79 -21.03
CA ILE A 168 26.90 13.74 -19.59
C ILE A 168 27.23 15.15 -19.11
N ASN A 169 26.36 15.72 -18.29
CA ASN A 169 26.71 16.88 -17.48
C ASN A 169 27.59 16.41 -16.32
N THR A 170 28.89 16.69 -16.41
CA THR A 170 29.91 16.15 -15.51
C THR A 170 29.79 16.68 -14.08
N GLU A 171 29.33 17.93 -13.89
CA GLU A 171 29.15 18.53 -12.56
C GLU A 171 28.01 17.83 -11.80
N LEU A 172 26.84 17.71 -12.43
CA LEU A 172 25.70 17.01 -11.85
C LEU A 172 25.98 15.51 -11.69
N ALA A 173 26.63 14.87 -12.66
CA ALA A 173 26.95 13.45 -12.56
C ALA A 173 27.87 13.15 -11.37
N LYS A 174 28.88 14.00 -11.13
CA LYS A 174 29.77 13.90 -9.95
C LYS A 174 29.01 14.07 -8.63
N GLN A 175 28.00 14.94 -8.58
CA GLN A 175 27.18 15.13 -7.37
C GLN A 175 26.44 13.85 -6.95
N TRP A 176 26.08 13.00 -7.92
CA TRP A 176 25.32 11.77 -7.70
C TRP A 176 26.17 10.50 -7.77
N GLU A 177 27.47 10.62 -8.03
CA GLU A 177 28.38 9.49 -8.12
C GLU A 177 28.44 8.74 -6.78
N GLY A 178 28.27 7.41 -6.82
CA GLY A 178 28.24 6.54 -5.64
C GLY A 178 26.98 6.65 -4.77
N LYS A 179 26.04 7.56 -5.05
CA LYS A 179 24.80 7.71 -4.27
C LYS A 179 23.70 6.79 -4.79
N SER A 180 23.29 5.83 -3.98
CA SER A 180 22.11 4.99 -4.27
C SER A 180 20.84 5.63 -3.68
N LEU A 181 20.00 6.18 -4.54
CA LEU A 181 18.70 6.75 -4.15
C LEU A 181 17.72 5.70 -3.62
N VAL A 182 17.72 4.53 -4.25
CA VAL A 182 16.80 3.43 -3.95
C VAL A 182 17.57 2.24 -3.41
N ARG A 183 17.20 1.79 -2.22
CA ARG A 183 17.75 0.60 -1.54
C ARG A 183 16.83 -0.60 -1.74
N ASN A 184 17.29 -1.78 -1.29
CA ASN A 184 16.54 -3.05 -1.33
C ASN A 184 16.24 -3.57 -2.74
N ASN A 185 17.15 -3.36 -3.69
CA ASN A 185 17.05 -3.97 -5.00
C ASN A 185 17.34 -5.48 -4.90
N LEU A 186 16.66 -6.31 -5.70
CA LEU A 186 16.91 -7.75 -5.79
C LEU A 186 18.12 -8.02 -6.70
N PRO A 187 19.28 -8.47 -6.16
CA PRO A 187 20.42 -8.85 -6.99
C PRO A 187 20.10 -10.12 -7.80
N LYS A 188 20.67 -10.24 -9.00
CA LYS A 188 20.47 -11.42 -9.87
C LYS A 188 20.92 -12.72 -9.19
N GLU A 189 22.00 -12.66 -8.43
CA GLU A 189 22.54 -13.82 -7.70
C GLU A 189 21.56 -14.31 -6.63
N LEU A 190 21.07 -13.40 -5.78
CA LEU A 190 20.03 -13.73 -4.80
C LEU A 190 18.77 -14.28 -5.47
N GLN A 191 18.33 -13.68 -6.57
CA GLN A 191 17.19 -14.18 -7.34
C GLN A 191 17.41 -15.62 -7.84
N HIS A 192 18.62 -15.92 -8.32
CA HIS A 192 18.98 -17.27 -8.75
C HIS A 192 18.94 -18.26 -7.58
N GLN A 193 19.53 -17.90 -6.43
CA GLN A 193 19.54 -18.72 -5.22
C GLN A 193 18.13 -19.02 -4.73
N LEU A 194 17.24 -18.04 -4.70
CA LEU A 194 15.83 -18.21 -4.30
C LEU A 194 15.09 -19.15 -5.26
N ARG A 195 15.23 -18.94 -6.57
CA ARG A 195 14.57 -19.79 -7.59
C ARG A 195 15.09 -21.24 -7.57
N LYS A 196 16.36 -21.43 -7.25
CA LYS A 196 16.99 -22.75 -7.10
C LYS A 196 16.81 -23.33 -5.69
N LYS A 197 16.14 -22.63 -4.77
CA LYS A 197 15.96 -23.02 -3.36
C LYS A 197 17.29 -23.32 -2.64
N LYS A 198 18.34 -22.57 -2.99
CA LYS A 198 19.69 -22.68 -2.41
C LYS A 198 19.97 -21.67 -1.30
N PHE A 199 19.05 -20.74 -1.06
CA PHE A 199 19.18 -19.77 0.02
C PHE A 199 19.09 -20.47 1.38
N SER A 200 19.97 -20.11 2.31
CA SER A 200 20.06 -20.77 3.63
C SER A 200 19.13 -20.09 4.63
N PHE A 201 18.32 -20.88 5.34
CA PHE A 201 17.36 -20.41 6.34
C PHE A 201 17.67 -20.99 7.73
N LYS A 202 18.93 -20.91 8.17
CA LYS A 202 19.41 -21.61 9.38
C LYS A 202 18.58 -21.25 10.61
N LYS A 203 18.32 -19.96 10.86
CA LYS A 203 17.59 -19.50 12.05
C LYS A 203 16.12 -19.92 12.00
N SER A 204 15.49 -19.85 10.82
CA SER A 204 14.10 -20.28 10.65
C SER A 204 13.96 -21.79 10.81
N GLU A 205 14.86 -22.57 10.23
CA GLU A 205 14.82 -24.02 10.32
C GLU A 205 15.03 -24.51 11.76
N GLU A 206 15.91 -23.86 12.51
CA GLU A 206 16.10 -24.13 13.94
C GLU A 206 14.81 -23.88 14.74
N PHE A 207 14.19 -22.72 14.56
CA PHE A 207 12.93 -22.39 15.23
C PHE A 207 11.81 -23.38 14.86
N LEU A 208 11.68 -23.71 13.56
CA LEU A 208 10.65 -24.62 13.07
C LEU A 208 10.85 -26.06 13.54
N ARG A 209 12.10 -26.53 13.71
CA ARG A 209 12.39 -27.83 14.33
C ARG A 209 11.94 -27.86 15.79
N GLY A 210 12.09 -26.77 16.52
CA GLY A 210 11.59 -26.62 17.89
C GLY A 210 10.07 -26.77 18.01
N LEU A 211 9.32 -26.27 17.01
CA LEU A 211 7.86 -26.43 16.95
C LEU A 211 7.41 -27.85 16.59
N ALA A 212 8.27 -28.64 15.92
CA ALA A 212 7.95 -29.98 15.43
C ALA A 212 8.23 -31.10 16.45
N LYS A 213 8.93 -30.83 17.55
CA LYS A 213 9.14 -31.81 18.62
C LYS A 213 7.80 -32.06 19.35
N PRO A 214 7.26 -33.29 19.35
CA PRO A 214 6.01 -33.58 20.04
C PRO A 214 6.28 -33.67 21.54
N GLY A 215 5.64 -32.81 22.33
CA GLY A 215 5.68 -32.85 23.79
C GLY A 215 4.27 -32.83 24.38
N GLY A 216 3.85 -33.99 24.88
CA GLY A 216 2.99 -34.23 26.05
C GLY A 216 1.85 -33.26 26.38
N GLY A 217 0.64 -33.82 26.48
CA GLY A 217 -0.52 -33.09 27.00
C GLY A 217 -0.31 -32.47 28.38
N GLY A 218 -0.96 -31.33 28.59
CA GLY A 218 -1.48 -30.85 29.86
C GLY A 218 -0.47 -30.56 30.98
N LYS A 219 -0.17 -29.27 31.18
CA LYS A 219 -0.55 -28.48 32.37
C LYS A 219 0.09 -27.09 32.29
N GLY A 220 -0.66 -26.08 32.72
CA GLY A 220 -0.24 -24.69 32.69
C GLY A 220 0.80 -24.31 33.75
N GLY A 221 1.23 -23.04 33.66
CA GLY A 221 2.18 -22.37 34.56
C GLY A 221 3.61 -22.48 34.02
N LYS A 222 4.46 -21.46 34.05
CA LYS A 222 4.55 -20.27 34.91
C LYS A 222 5.47 -19.27 34.21
N ALA A 223 5.18 -17.99 34.42
CA ALA A 223 6.02 -16.87 34.00
C ALA A 223 7.47 -17.03 34.50
N THR A 224 8.40 -16.79 33.59
CA THR A 224 9.84 -16.69 33.88
C THR A 224 10.09 -15.41 34.67
N LYS A 225 10.33 -15.54 35.97
CA LYS A 225 10.84 -14.44 36.82
C LYS A 225 12.36 -14.38 36.69
N CYS A 226 12.90 -13.17 36.53
CA CYS A 226 14.31 -12.86 36.76
C CYS A 226 14.71 -13.19 38.20
N PRO A 227 15.95 -13.62 38.50
CA PRO A 227 16.42 -13.71 39.86
C PRO A 227 16.99 -12.35 40.30
N THR A 228 16.46 -11.86 41.42
CA THR A 228 17.09 -10.87 42.29
C THR A 228 18.16 -11.54 43.13
N GLU A 229 19.23 -10.78 43.39
CA GLU A 229 20.32 -11.08 44.31
C GLU A 229 19.79 -11.27 45.74
N GLU A 230 20.27 -12.30 46.42
CA GLU A 230 20.49 -12.30 47.87
C GLU A 230 21.41 -13.47 48.22
N GLN A 231 22.57 -13.14 48.79
CA GLN A 231 23.57 -14.06 49.31
C GLN A 231 23.31 -14.26 50.80
N GLU A 232 23.16 -15.51 51.25
CA GLU A 232 23.57 -15.92 52.59
C GLU A 232 24.23 -17.30 52.53
N ALA A 233 25.34 -17.43 53.24
CA ALA A 233 26.26 -18.57 53.27
C ALA A 233 26.10 -19.38 54.56
N ARG A 234 26.44 -20.69 54.47
CA ARG A 234 26.84 -21.71 55.51
C ARG A 234 26.28 -23.08 55.05
N GLY A 235 26.94 -24.23 55.04
CA GLY A 235 28.27 -24.75 55.40
C GLY A 235 28.17 -26.31 55.50
N ALA A 236 29.29 -27.03 55.26
CA ALA A 236 29.62 -28.45 55.53
C ALA A 236 28.84 -29.58 54.78
N GLU A 237 29.48 -30.45 53.96
CA GLU A 237 30.22 -31.71 54.27
C GLU A 237 29.30 -32.81 54.87
N GLU A 238 29.24 -34.10 54.51
CA GLU A 238 30.11 -35.04 53.76
C GLU A 238 29.37 -36.41 53.55
N GLN A 239 29.88 -37.28 52.64
CA GLN A 239 29.81 -38.77 52.58
C GLN A 239 28.49 -39.50 52.20
N GLU A 240 28.35 -40.18 51.05
CA GLU A 240 28.93 -41.44 50.50
C GLU A 240 28.14 -42.74 50.81
N ALA A 241 27.62 -43.41 49.74
CA ALA A 241 27.50 -44.88 49.50
C ALA A 241 26.47 -45.15 48.36
N LYS A 242 26.86 -45.36 47.09
CA LYS A 242 27.29 -46.59 46.37
C LYS A 242 26.24 -47.72 46.19
N GLN A 243 25.96 -48.02 44.89
CA GLN A 243 25.65 -49.30 44.20
C GLN A 243 24.49 -49.10 43.19
N GLU A 244 24.50 -49.51 41.91
CA GLU A 244 25.39 -50.33 41.07
C GLU A 244 25.03 -50.09 39.57
N SER A 245 26.02 -50.30 38.68
CA SER A 245 26.11 -49.93 37.25
C SER A 245 25.55 -50.98 36.24
N PRO A 246 25.42 -50.71 34.91
CA PRO A 246 26.57 -50.74 33.99
C PRO A 246 26.62 -49.68 32.86
N SER A 247 27.85 -49.56 32.36
CA SER A 247 28.57 -48.67 31.42
C SER A 247 27.96 -48.12 30.12
N PRO A 248 28.58 -47.05 29.56
CA PRO A 248 28.13 -46.25 28.43
C PRO A 248 28.88 -46.54 27.11
N THR A 249 28.29 -46.15 25.98
CA THR A 249 29.01 -45.99 24.70
C THR A 249 28.76 -44.60 24.12
N GLU A 250 29.88 -43.91 23.91
CA GLU A 250 30.15 -42.78 23.02
C GLU A 250 29.60 -41.39 23.40
N GLU A 251 30.36 -40.73 24.27
CA GLU A 251 30.35 -39.29 24.50
C GLU A 251 30.82 -38.52 23.26
N ALA A 252 30.02 -37.54 22.82
CA ALA A 252 30.52 -36.42 22.02
C ALA A 252 31.42 -35.54 22.90
N PRO A 253 32.51 -34.96 22.36
CA PRO A 253 33.51 -34.30 23.20
C PRO A 253 32.92 -33.02 23.83
N SER A 254 32.93 -33.00 25.16
CA SER A 254 32.81 -31.81 25.98
C SER A 254 33.95 -30.85 25.65
N ALA A 255 33.64 -29.78 24.92
CA ALA A 255 34.59 -28.72 24.65
C ALA A 255 34.86 -27.95 25.94
N LYS A 256 36.07 -28.11 26.50
CA LYS A 256 36.63 -27.18 27.49
C LYS A 256 36.80 -25.81 26.82
N THR A 257 35.98 -24.83 27.18
CA THR A 257 36.20 -23.43 26.81
C THR A 257 37.28 -22.83 27.71
N VAL A 258 38.52 -22.83 27.21
CA VAL A 258 39.62 -22.02 27.76
C VAL A 258 40.19 -21.19 26.61
N GLY A 259 39.65 -19.99 26.42
CA GLY A 259 40.07 -19.03 25.39
C GLY A 259 39.17 -17.80 25.36
N PRO A 260 39.60 -16.67 24.77
CA PRO A 260 38.74 -15.50 24.62
C PRO A 260 37.59 -15.87 23.71
N VAL A 261 36.37 -15.51 24.13
CA VAL A 261 35.11 -15.65 23.40
C VAL A 261 35.33 -15.41 21.91
N THR A 262 35.02 -16.38 21.04
CA THR A 262 35.15 -16.18 19.60
C THR A 262 33.99 -15.33 19.09
N ASP A 263 34.20 -14.55 18.02
CA ASP A 263 33.17 -13.69 17.42
C ASP A 263 31.93 -14.49 16.89
N GLU A 264 31.99 -15.83 16.89
CA GLU A 264 30.86 -16.72 16.57
C GLU A 264 29.89 -16.96 17.74
N ASP A 265 30.22 -16.55 18.97
CA ASP A 265 29.25 -16.39 20.04
C ASP A 265 28.42 -15.13 19.76
N ILE A 266 27.60 -15.20 18.71
CA ILE A 266 26.67 -14.15 18.31
C ILE A 266 25.76 -13.92 19.51
N ILE A 267 26.04 -12.88 20.30
CA ILE A 267 25.15 -12.39 21.34
C ILE A 267 23.83 -12.14 20.64
N LYS A 268 22.87 -13.05 20.83
CA LYS A 268 21.54 -12.87 20.31
C LYS A 268 21.03 -11.58 20.92
N LEU A 269 20.74 -10.60 20.08
CA LEU A 269 20.16 -9.33 20.52
C LEU A 269 19.03 -9.65 21.49
N ARG A 270 19.23 -9.26 22.74
CA ARG A 270 18.20 -9.36 23.75
C ARG A 270 17.01 -8.56 23.24
N SER A 271 15.81 -8.89 23.66
CA SER A 271 14.62 -8.11 23.29
C SER A 271 14.77 -6.62 23.60
N CYS A 272 15.56 -6.27 24.63
CA CYS A 272 15.89 -4.89 25.00
C CYS A 272 16.94 -4.22 24.09
N GLU A 273 17.73 -4.98 23.33
CA GLU A 273 18.78 -4.48 22.43
C GLU A 273 18.27 -4.29 21.00
N LYS A 274 17.08 -4.81 20.67
CA LYS A 274 16.42 -4.50 19.39
C LYS A 274 16.14 -3.01 19.28
N LYS A 275 16.31 -2.46 18.08
CA LYS A 275 16.01 -1.05 17.79
C LYS A 275 14.59 -0.72 18.27
N LYS A 276 14.47 0.15 19.26
CA LYS A 276 13.17 0.58 19.78
C LYS A 276 12.44 1.39 18.70
N LEU A 277 11.20 1.01 18.44
CA LEU A 277 10.36 1.66 17.43
C LEU A 277 9.66 2.86 18.05
N GLU A 278 10.28 4.05 17.95
CA GLU A 278 9.70 5.28 18.49
C GLU A 278 8.81 5.97 17.46
N LEU A 279 7.52 5.58 17.45
CA LEU A 279 6.53 6.14 16.51
C LEU A 279 5.46 7.00 17.18
N GLN A 280 5.52 7.17 18.50
CA GLN A 280 4.53 7.95 19.24
C GLN A 280 4.35 9.35 18.62
N GLY A 281 3.10 9.74 18.35
CA GLY A 281 2.76 11.04 17.75
C GLY A 281 3.13 11.21 16.28
N LYS A 282 3.71 10.21 15.62
CA LYS A 282 4.09 10.29 14.19
C LYS A 282 2.90 9.96 13.28
N LEU A 283 2.85 10.61 12.11
CA LEU A 283 1.86 10.31 11.08
C LEU A 283 2.31 9.15 10.21
N TYR A 284 1.56 8.07 10.23
CA TYR A 284 1.91 6.82 9.53
C TYR A 284 1.08 6.65 8.26
N LEU A 285 1.72 6.68 7.09
CA LEU A 285 1.12 6.26 5.83
C LEU A 285 0.88 4.75 5.81
N ALA A 286 -0.38 4.35 5.68
CA ALA A 286 -0.77 2.94 5.62
C ALA A 286 -0.19 2.21 4.39
N PRO A 287 -0.02 0.89 4.47
CA PRO A 287 0.27 0.07 3.30
C PRO A 287 -0.94 0.00 2.38
N LEU A 288 -0.79 0.48 1.15
CA LEU A 288 -1.88 0.65 0.17
C LEU A 288 -1.65 -0.24 -1.05
N THR A 289 -2.31 -1.39 -1.15
CA THR A 289 -2.18 -2.27 -2.32
C THR A 289 -2.55 -1.54 -3.62
N THR A 290 -1.71 -1.67 -4.65
CA THR A 290 -1.70 -1.01 -5.96
C THR A 290 -1.24 0.44 -6.01
N CYS A 291 -1.54 1.25 -4.99
CA CYS A 291 -1.25 2.69 -5.06
C CYS A 291 -0.12 3.15 -4.12
N GLY A 292 0.25 2.36 -3.11
CA GLY A 292 1.33 2.63 -2.14
C GLY A 292 2.74 2.37 -2.69
N ASN A 293 2.94 2.60 -3.98
CA ASN A 293 4.22 2.45 -4.65
C ASN A 293 5.22 3.53 -4.22
N LEU A 294 6.51 3.31 -4.48
CA LEU A 294 7.57 4.21 -4.05
C LEU A 294 7.37 5.67 -4.51
N PRO A 295 7.00 5.96 -5.78
CA PRO A 295 6.67 7.32 -6.22
C PRO A 295 5.58 7.98 -5.36
N PHE A 296 4.48 7.27 -5.08
CA PHE A 296 3.40 7.80 -4.26
C PHE A 296 3.84 8.07 -2.82
N ARG A 297 4.61 7.15 -2.21
CA ARG A 297 5.13 7.35 -0.85
C ARG A 297 6.07 8.56 -0.76
N ARG A 298 6.85 8.84 -1.81
CA ARG A 298 7.67 10.06 -1.89
C ARG A 298 6.83 11.34 -1.90
N ILE A 299 5.71 11.34 -2.62
CA ILE A 299 4.76 12.46 -2.58
C ILE A 299 4.24 12.67 -1.16
N CYS A 300 3.75 11.62 -0.50
CA CYS A 300 3.29 11.71 0.89
C CYS A 300 4.41 12.15 1.85
N LYS A 301 5.65 11.70 1.62
CA LYS A 301 6.81 12.11 2.42
C LYS A 301 7.09 13.61 2.30
N ARG A 302 7.01 14.16 1.09
CA ARG A 302 7.14 15.61 0.85
C ARG A 302 6.05 16.41 1.57
N PHE A 303 4.84 15.88 1.66
CA PHE A 303 3.75 16.49 2.43
C PHE A 303 3.80 16.19 3.93
N GLY A 304 4.89 15.61 4.44
CA GLY A 304 5.09 15.46 5.88
C GLY A 304 4.64 14.12 6.47
N ALA A 305 4.48 13.05 5.69
CA ALA A 305 4.36 11.70 6.26
C ALA A 305 5.65 11.33 7.00
N ASP A 306 5.55 10.92 8.27
CA ASP A 306 6.73 10.59 9.08
C ASP A 306 7.16 9.14 8.87
N VAL A 307 6.17 8.23 8.83
CA VAL A 307 6.37 6.79 8.67
C VAL A 307 5.75 6.33 7.36
N THR A 308 6.50 5.53 6.62
CA THR A 308 6.06 4.95 5.34
C THR A 308 6.14 3.43 5.42
N CYS A 309 5.22 2.74 4.74
CA CYS A 309 5.26 1.30 4.64
C CYS A 309 5.00 0.86 3.19
N GLY A 310 5.77 -0.11 2.73
CA GLY A 310 5.59 -0.73 1.43
C GLY A 310 4.21 -1.37 1.29
N GLU A 311 3.83 -1.66 0.05
CA GLU A 311 2.60 -2.42 -0.18
C GLU A 311 2.70 -3.82 0.45
N MET A 312 1.53 -4.43 0.71
CA MET A 312 1.44 -5.80 1.20
C MET A 312 2.18 -6.78 0.27
N ALA A 313 3.29 -7.33 0.76
CA ALA A 313 4.12 -8.27 0.03
C ALA A 313 3.80 -9.72 0.42
N VAL A 314 3.48 -10.57 -0.56
CA VAL A 314 3.13 -11.97 -0.35
C VAL A 314 4.39 -12.82 -0.18
N CYS A 315 4.56 -13.42 1.01
CA CYS A 315 5.78 -14.14 1.38
C CYS A 315 6.17 -15.26 0.41
N THR A 316 5.20 -16.00 -0.12
CA THR A 316 5.49 -17.08 -1.09
C THR A 316 6.13 -16.55 -2.37
N ASN A 317 5.72 -15.37 -2.84
CA ASN A 317 6.26 -14.76 -4.05
C ASN A 317 7.66 -14.18 -3.83
N LEU A 318 7.90 -13.64 -2.63
CA LEU A 318 9.22 -13.17 -2.21
C LEU A 318 10.24 -14.32 -2.19
N LEU A 319 9.89 -15.45 -1.55
CA LEU A 319 10.73 -16.64 -1.49
C LEU A 319 10.98 -17.26 -2.88
N GLN A 320 10.09 -17.05 -3.85
CA GLN A 320 10.28 -17.47 -5.24
C GLN A 320 11.14 -16.50 -6.06
N GLY A 321 11.57 -15.37 -5.49
CA GLY A 321 12.36 -14.36 -6.19
C GLY A 321 11.57 -13.65 -7.30
N GLN A 322 10.25 -13.46 -7.14
CA GLN A 322 9.42 -12.76 -8.13
C GLN A 322 9.73 -11.25 -8.11
N SER A 323 10.25 -10.73 -9.21
CA SER A 323 10.68 -9.33 -9.31
C SER A 323 9.58 -8.30 -9.04
N SER A 324 8.31 -8.63 -9.33
CA SER A 324 7.17 -7.75 -9.05
C SER A 324 6.94 -7.55 -7.55
N GLU A 325 7.14 -8.60 -6.75
CA GLU A 325 6.95 -8.57 -5.31
C GLU A 325 8.12 -7.87 -4.62
N TRP A 326 9.34 -8.15 -5.07
CA TRP A 326 10.55 -7.50 -4.58
C TRP A 326 10.58 -6.00 -4.87
N ALA A 327 9.90 -5.54 -5.92
CA ALA A 327 9.75 -4.11 -6.18
C ALA A 327 8.99 -3.38 -5.06
N LEU A 328 8.15 -4.07 -4.28
CA LEU A 328 7.39 -3.49 -3.17
C LEU A 328 8.27 -3.20 -1.94
N LEU A 329 9.43 -3.88 -1.84
CA LEU A 329 10.39 -3.75 -0.75
C LEU A 329 11.36 -2.57 -0.90
N LYS A 330 11.34 -1.93 -2.07
CA LYS A 330 12.23 -0.81 -2.39
C LYS A 330 11.95 0.39 -1.51
N ARG A 331 13.02 0.98 -0.98
CA ARG A 331 13.02 2.18 -0.13
C ARG A 331 13.77 3.31 -0.83
N HIS A 332 13.22 4.52 -0.80
CA HIS A 332 13.92 5.73 -1.21
C HIS A 332 14.67 6.36 -0.03
N HIS A 333 15.82 7.00 -0.28
CA HIS A 333 16.65 7.59 0.77
C HIS A 333 15.95 8.70 1.58
N THR A 334 14.90 9.33 1.03
CA THR A 334 14.09 10.34 1.73
C THR A 334 13.11 9.75 2.74
N GLU A 335 12.89 8.43 2.73
CA GLU A 335 12.03 7.76 3.70
C GLU A 335 12.81 7.53 5.00
N ASP A 336 12.57 8.34 6.03
CA ASP A 336 13.28 8.27 7.32
C ASP A 336 12.99 6.98 8.08
N ILE A 337 11.70 6.60 8.16
CA ILE A 337 11.23 5.38 8.80
C ILE A 337 10.42 4.59 7.76
N PHE A 338 10.96 3.44 7.37
CA PHE A 338 10.37 2.58 6.35
C PHE A 338 10.11 1.16 6.87
N GLY A 339 8.87 0.72 6.75
CA GLY A 339 8.45 -0.64 7.05
C GLY A 339 8.10 -1.45 5.81
N VAL A 340 8.18 -2.77 5.95
CA VAL A 340 7.67 -3.73 4.96
C VAL A 340 6.52 -4.52 5.56
N GLN A 341 5.37 -4.52 4.90
CA GLN A 341 4.24 -5.34 5.30
C GLN A 341 4.26 -6.70 4.58
N LEU A 342 4.24 -7.78 5.34
CA LEU A 342 4.22 -9.16 4.88
C LEU A 342 2.84 -9.80 5.02
N GLU A 343 2.49 -10.63 4.04
CA GLU A 343 1.24 -11.40 3.99
C GLU A 343 1.53 -12.89 3.78
N GLY A 344 0.88 -13.73 4.59
CA GLY A 344 1.01 -15.18 4.53
C GLY A 344 0.14 -15.87 5.57
N ALA A 345 0.05 -17.19 5.48
CA ALA A 345 -0.88 -18.00 6.28
C ALA A 345 -0.20 -19.05 7.16
N PHE A 346 1.10 -19.26 6.98
CA PHE A 346 1.82 -20.39 7.59
C PHE A 346 3.12 -19.92 8.27
N PRO A 347 3.43 -20.45 9.48
CA PRO A 347 4.64 -20.10 10.22
C PRO A 347 5.94 -20.36 9.47
N ASP A 348 6.01 -21.47 8.72
CA ASP A 348 7.20 -21.87 7.96
C ASP A 348 7.57 -20.82 6.90
N THR A 349 6.57 -20.36 6.15
CA THR A 349 6.72 -19.41 5.06
C THR A 349 7.01 -18.01 5.59
N MET A 350 6.28 -17.58 6.62
CA MET A 350 6.44 -16.25 7.22
C MET A 350 7.79 -16.09 7.92
N THR A 351 8.23 -17.11 8.67
CA THR A 351 9.51 -17.07 9.40
C THR A 351 10.69 -17.07 8.42
N LYS A 352 10.67 -17.93 7.39
CA LYS A 352 11.68 -17.93 6.32
C LYS A 352 11.74 -16.60 5.58
N CYS A 353 10.58 -16.01 5.27
CA CYS A 353 10.53 -14.72 4.62
C CYS A 353 11.13 -13.62 5.52
N ALA A 354 10.84 -13.64 6.81
CA ALA A 354 11.41 -12.69 7.76
C ALA A 354 12.94 -12.81 7.86
N GLU A 355 13.50 -14.03 7.90
CA GLU A 355 14.94 -14.25 7.88
C GLU A 355 15.57 -13.75 6.57
N LEU A 356 14.93 -14.02 5.43
CA LEU A 356 15.36 -13.50 4.13
C LEU A 356 15.43 -11.98 4.13
N LEU A 357 14.40 -11.29 4.66
CA LEU A 357 14.41 -9.83 4.73
C LEU A 357 15.54 -9.33 5.65
N ASN A 358 15.72 -9.95 6.81
CA ASN A 358 16.75 -9.56 7.77
C ASN A 358 18.17 -9.63 7.18
N GLN A 359 18.43 -10.59 6.30
CA GLN A 359 19.75 -10.79 5.69
C GLN A 359 19.98 -9.96 4.42
N THR A 360 18.92 -9.54 3.73
CA THR A 360 19.04 -9.02 2.34
C THR A 360 18.58 -7.59 2.14
N ILE A 361 17.80 -7.04 3.06
CA ILE A 361 17.25 -5.68 2.91
C ILE A 361 17.42 -4.86 4.19
N GLN A 362 17.39 -3.54 4.04
CA GLN A 362 17.40 -2.58 5.13
C GLN A 362 15.98 -2.03 5.35
N VAL A 363 15.43 -2.28 6.54
CA VAL A 363 14.11 -1.83 6.99
C VAL A 363 14.18 -1.37 8.44
N ASP A 364 13.26 -0.51 8.87
CA ASP A 364 13.17 -0.06 10.26
C ASP A 364 12.23 -0.93 11.10
N PHE A 365 11.24 -1.57 10.46
CA PHE A 365 10.35 -2.53 11.06
C PHE A 365 9.74 -3.46 9.99
N VAL A 366 9.22 -4.61 10.44
CA VAL A 366 8.44 -5.51 9.60
C VAL A 366 7.02 -5.58 10.16
N ASP A 367 6.01 -5.45 9.30
CA ASP A 367 4.60 -5.50 9.68
C ASP A 367 3.94 -6.78 9.19
N ILE A 368 3.07 -7.39 9.99
CA ILE A 368 2.24 -8.54 9.57
C ILE A 368 0.86 -8.05 9.19
N ASN A 369 0.43 -8.33 7.96
CA ASN A 369 -0.94 -8.08 7.55
C ASN A 369 -1.89 -9.14 8.11
N VAL A 370 -2.73 -8.73 9.05
CA VAL A 370 -3.81 -9.53 9.63
C VAL A 370 -5.16 -8.82 9.41
N GLY A 371 -5.21 -7.86 8.49
CA GLY A 371 -6.36 -6.99 8.25
C GLY A 371 -6.94 -7.07 6.83
N CYS A 372 -6.24 -7.70 5.88
CA CYS A 372 -6.67 -7.75 4.48
C CYS A 372 -8.00 -8.52 4.33
N PRO A 373 -9.08 -7.90 3.79
CA PRO A 373 -10.38 -8.55 3.65
C PRO A 373 -10.56 -9.30 2.32
N ILE A 374 -9.54 -9.35 1.47
CA ILE A 374 -9.62 -9.92 0.12
C ILE A 374 -9.92 -11.42 0.21
N ASP A 375 -10.94 -11.88 -0.51
CA ASP A 375 -11.42 -13.26 -0.40
C ASP A 375 -10.37 -14.30 -0.83
N LEU A 376 -9.52 -13.98 -1.81
CA LEU A 376 -8.41 -14.85 -2.22
C LEU A 376 -7.39 -15.06 -1.09
N VAL A 377 -7.10 -14.00 -0.33
CA VAL A 377 -6.16 -14.04 0.81
C VAL A 377 -6.80 -14.78 1.99
N TYR A 378 -8.06 -14.44 2.28
CA TYR A 378 -8.83 -15.08 3.35
C TYR A 378 -8.97 -16.60 3.14
N LYS A 379 -9.31 -17.04 1.91
CA LYS A 379 -9.45 -18.47 1.58
C LYS A 379 -8.15 -19.26 1.72
N LYS A 380 -7.00 -18.62 1.49
CA LYS A 380 -5.68 -19.21 1.75
C LYS A 380 -5.32 -19.23 3.25
N GLY A 381 -6.15 -18.63 4.10
CA GLY A 381 -5.97 -18.55 5.54
C GLY A 381 -5.03 -17.43 6.00
N GLY A 382 -4.78 -16.44 5.14
CA GLY A 382 -4.03 -15.21 5.45
C GLY A 382 -4.94 -14.01 5.75
N GLY A 383 -4.34 -12.84 5.97
CA GLY A 383 -5.03 -11.60 6.31
C GLY A 383 -5.91 -11.76 7.54
N CYS A 384 -7.14 -11.26 7.47
CA CYS A 384 -8.09 -11.36 8.60
C CYS A 384 -8.48 -12.80 9.00
N ALA A 385 -8.20 -13.82 8.17
CA ALA A 385 -8.39 -15.22 8.57
C ALA A 385 -7.43 -15.65 9.69
N LEU A 386 -6.28 -14.99 9.85
CA LEU A 386 -5.36 -15.29 10.95
C LEU A 386 -5.95 -14.94 12.32
N MET A 387 -6.88 -13.98 12.38
CA MET A 387 -7.55 -13.60 13.64
C MET A 387 -8.36 -14.75 14.26
N THR A 388 -8.87 -15.68 13.45
CA THR A 388 -9.61 -16.86 13.96
C THR A 388 -8.69 -18.06 14.20
N ARG A 389 -7.42 -17.98 13.80
CA ARG A 389 -6.43 -19.08 13.86
C ARG A 389 -5.32 -18.77 14.87
N SER A 390 -5.70 -18.54 16.12
CA SER A 390 -4.80 -18.04 17.18
C SER A 390 -3.49 -18.83 17.28
N ASN A 391 -3.52 -20.17 17.23
CA ASN A 391 -2.31 -21.00 17.38
C ASN A 391 -1.30 -20.76 16.23
N LYS A 392 -1.79 -20.67 14.99
CA LYS A 392 -0.92 -20.38 13.84
C LYS A 392 -0.41 -18.95 13.89
N PHE A 393 -1.26 -18.03 14.33
CA PHE A 393 -0.89 -16.63 14.44
C PHE A 393 0.20 -16.42 15.50
N GLU A 394 0.08 -17.06 16.67
CA GLU A 394 1.12 -17.09 17.69
C GLU A 394 2.45 -17.60 17.13
N GLN A 395 2.44 -18.75 16.46
CA GLN A 395 3.63 -19.35 15.86
C GLN A 395 4.30 -18.42 14.83
N ILE A 396 3.51 -17.70 14.03
CA ILE A 396 4.01 -16.72 13.07
C ILE A 396 4.70 -15.55 13.81
N VAL A 397 4.03 -14.94 14.79
CA VAL A 397 4.58 -13.76 15.50
C VAL A 397 5.86 -14.13 16.24
N ARG A 398 5.86 -15.26 16.98
CA ARG A 398 7.04 -15.74 17.71
C ARG A 398 8.19 -16.10 16.76
N GLY A 399 7.89 -16.78 15.65
CA GLY A 399 8.91 -17.17 14.67
C GLY A 399 9.54 -15.98 13.98
N MET A 400 8.74 -15.03 13.52
CA MET A 400 9.27 -13.79 12.90
C MET A 400 10.07 -12.96 13.90
N ASN A 401 9.58 -12.80 15.14
CA ASN A 401 10.31 -12.07 16.17
C ASN A 401 11.61 -12.79 16.59
N TRP A 402 11.70 -14.12 16.43
CA TRP A 402 12.92 -14.87 16.69
C TRP A 402 14.05 -14.56 15.69
N VAL A 403 13.71 -14.40 14.41
CA VAL A 403 14.69 -14.24 13.31
C VAL A 403 15.01 -12.79 12.95
N LEU A 404 14.13 -11.85 13.30
CA LEU A 404 14.29 -10.43 12.97
C LEU A 404 15.06 -9.67 14.05
N ASP A 405 16.03 -8.87 13.61
CA ASP A 405 16.76 -7.92 14.46
C ASP A 405 15.98 -6.60 14.62
N VAL A 406 15.05 -6.33 13.70
CA VAL A 406 14.15 -5.18 13.70
C VAL A 406 12.83 -5.47 14.42
N PRO A 407 12.14 -4.45 14.94
CA PRO A 407 10.83 -4.60 15.60
C PRO A 407 9.76 -5.14 14.63
N LEU A 408 8.93 -6.04 15.16
CA LEU A 408 7.80 -6.63 14.45
C LEU A 408 6.49 -5.94 14.87
N THR A 409 5.71 -5.48 13.90
CA THR A 409 4.40 -4.86 14.12
C THR A 409 3.29 -5.69 13.50
N VAL A 410 2.05 -5.47 13.93
CA VAL A 410 0.89 -6.21 13.40
C VAL A 410 -0.24 -5.24 13.07
N LYS A 411 -0.80 -5.33 11.85
CA LYS A 411 -2.01 -4.61 11.47
C LYS A 411 -3.23 -5.53 11.46
N ILE A 412 -4.21 -5.26 12.31
CA ILE A 412 -5.47 -6.03 12.47
C ILE A 412 -6.72 -5.20 12.12
N ARG A 413 -7.87 -5.87 12.09
CA ARG A 413 -9.23 -5.30 12.05
C ARG A 413 -9.95 -5.55 13.38
N THR A 414 -11.15 -5.01 13.58
CA THR A 414 -11.95 -5.29 14.79
C THR A 414 -12.34 -6.77 14.90
N GLY A 415 -12.59 -7.41 13.76
CA GLY A 415 -12.91 -8.83 13.65
C GLY A 415 -13.23 -9.25 12.22
N VAL A 416 -13.71 -10.49 12.07
CA VAL A 416 -14.14 -11.03 10.77
C VAL A 416 -15.59 -10.65 10.48
N GLN A 417 -16.49 -10.92 11.43
CA GLN A 417 -17.93 -10.69 11.26
C GLN A 417 -18.33 -9.31 11.77
N GLU A 418 -19.39 -8.74 11.21
CA GLU A 418 -20.00 -7.52 11.76
C GLU A 418 -20.56 -7.78 13.18
N LYS A 419 -20.46 -6.77 14.07
CA LYS A 419 -20.84 -6.82 15.51
C LYS A 419 -20.08 -7.83 16.39
N ILE A 420 -19.24 -8.69 15.83
CA ILE A 420 -18.41 -9.63 16.60
C ILE A 420 -16.97 -9.14 16.60
N ASN A 421 -16.70 -8.28 17.58
CA ASN A 421 -15.39 -7.72 17.83
C ASN A 421 -14.51 -8.73 18.59
N VAL A 422 -13.33 -9.03 18.06
CA VAL A 422 -12.38 -9.99 18.66
C VAL A 422 -11.02 -9.38 18.96
N ALA A 423 -10.73 -8.18 18.44
CA ALA A 423 -9.42 -7.52 18.59
C ALA A 423 -9.01 -7.37 20.07
N HIS A 424 -9.91 -6.96 20.97
CA HIS A 424 -9.64 -6.79 22.40
C HIS A 424 -9.11 -8.06 23.08
N LYS A 425 -9.52 -9.25 22.61
CA LYS A 425 -9.05 -10.55 23.15
C LYS A 425 -7.68 -10.96 22.61
N ILE A 426 -7.31 -10.46 21.44
CA ILE A 426 -6.10 -10.86 20.70
C ILE A 426 -4.94 -9.90 20.97
N ILE A 427 -5.20 -8.61 21.18
CA ILE A 427 -4.18 -7.58 21.44
C ILE A 427 -3.24 -7.94 22.62
N PRO A 428 -3.73 -8.37 23.81
CA PRO A 428 -2.85 -8.79 24.90
C PRO A 428 -1.95 -9.96 24.53
N LYS A 429 -2.48 -10.92 23.76
CA LYS A 429 -1.71 -12.07 23.29
C LYS A 429 -0.62 -11.67 22.29
N ILE A 430 -0.93 -10.76 21.37
CA ILE A 430 0.05 -10.21 20.41
C ILE A 430 1.24 -9.57 21.15
N ARG A 431 0.96 -8.84 22.24
CA ARG A 431 2.00 -8.28 23.12
C ARG A 431 2.86 -9.39 23.74
N GLU A 432 2.24 -10.43 24.31
CA GLU A 432 2.95 -11.57 24.90
C GLU A 432 3.78 -12.38 23.89
N TRP A 433 3.35 -12.41 22.62
CA TRP A 433 4.09 -13.06 21.54
C TRP A 433 5.31 -12.24 21.07
N GLY A 434 5.41 -10.98 21.48
CA GLY A 434 6.57 -10.12 21.28
C GLY A 434 6.46 -9.12 20.13
N ALA A 435 5.25 -8.76 19.70
CA ALA A 435 5.09 -7.63 18.79
C ALA A 435 5.38 -6.31 19.50
N ALA A 436 6.02 -5.37 18.79
CA ALA A 436 6.39 -4.06 19.31
C ALA A 436 5.25 -3.02 19.23
N MET A 437 4.32 -3.20 18.29
CA MET A 437 3.20 -2.28 18.06
C MET A 437 2.06 -2.99 17.33
N VAL A 438 0.82 -2.59 17.63
CA VAL A 438 -0.38 -3.02 16.90
C VAL A 438 -1.05 -1.85 16.23
N THR A 439 -1.51 -2.02 14.99
CA THR A 439 -2.42 -1.08 14.33
C THR A 439 -3.80 -1.71 14.21
N LEU A 440 -4.84 -1.03 14.67
CA LEU A 440 -6.22 -1.49 14.60
C LEU A 440 -7.02 -0.67 13.58
N HIS A 441 -7.53 -1.33 12.54
CA HIS A 441 -8.57 -0.74 11.69
C HIS A 441 -9.93 -0.91 12.37
N GLY A 442 -10.63 0.19 12.64
CA GLY A 442 -11.96 0.25 13.30
C GLY A 442 -13.12 -0.34 12.50
N ARG A 443 -12.87 -1.31 11.61
CA ARG A 443 -13.90 -2.05 10.88
C ARG A 443 -13.66 -3.54 10.91
N SER A 444 -14.74 -4.31 10.81
CA SER A 444 -14.67 -5.74 10.55
C SER A 444 -14.32 -6.03 9.09
N ARG A 445 -14.00 -7.28 8.77
CA ARG A 445 -13.79 -7.73 7.37
C ARG A 445 -15.06 -7.53 6.54
N GLU A 446 -16.21 -7.98 7.06
CA GLU A 446 -17.50 -7.94 6.36
C GLU A 446 -17.98 -6.52 6.05
N GLN A 447 -17.74 -5.59 6.97
CA GLN A 447 -18.06 -4.18 6.79
C GLN A 447 -17.29 -3.55 5.63
N ARG A 448 -16.14 -4.10 5.23
CA ARG A 448 -15.26 -3.53 4.19
C ARG A 448 -15.08 -2.02 4.33
N TYR A 449 -15.84 -1.23 3.57
CA TYR A 449 -15.91 0.23 3.56
C TYR A 449 -17.36 0.78 3.55
N THR A 450 -18.37 -0.05 3.89
CA THR A 450 -19.78 0.37 3.82
C THR A 450 -20.28 1.07 5.09
N ARG A 451 -19.53 0.98 6.18
CA ARG A 451 -19.85 1.57 7.49
C ARG A 451 -18.72 2.48 7.95
N SER A 452 -19.02 3.38 8.89
CA SER A 452 -17.99 4.20 9.55
C SER A 452 -17.07 3.33 10.41
N ALA A 453 -15.84 3.79 10.64
CA ALA A 453 -14.92 3.18 11.60
C ALA A 453 -15.36 3.45 13.03
N ASP A 454 -15.33 2.41 13.86
CA ASP A 454 -15.65 2.46 15.29
C ASP A 454 -14.43 2.92 16.09
N TRP A 455 -14.38 4.21 16.41
CA TRP A 455 -13.30 4.84 17.17
C TRP A 455 -13.44 4.64 18.69
N ASP A 456 -14.66 4.42 19.18
CA ASP A 456 -14.91 4.11 20.60
C ASP A 456 -14.29 2.76 20.96
N TYR A 457 -14.50 1.76 20.10
CA TYR A 457 -13.86 0.46 20.26
C TYR A 457 -12.33 0.51 20.08
N ILE A 458 -11.82 1.41 19.23
CA ILE A 458 -10.36 1.66 19.16
C ILE A 458 -9.86 2.23 20.49
N SER A 459 -10.57 3.16 21.11
CA SER A 459 -10.22 3.73 22.42
C SER A 459 -10.16 2.65 23.51
N GLU A 460 -11.14 1.75 23.56
CA GLU A 460 -11.13 0.60 24.48
C GLU A 460 -9.90 -0.30 24.24
N CYS A 461 -9.64 -0.65 22.97
CA CYS A 461 -8.49 -1.46 22.59
C CYS A 461 -7.15 -0.79 22.91
N ALA A 462 -7.05 0.54 22.79
CA ALA A 462 -5.83 1.29 23.11
C ALA A 462 -5.49 1.17 24.60
N LYS A 463 -6.50 1.25 25.49
CA LYS A 463 -6.32 1.04 26.93
C LYS A 463 -5.82 -0.38 27.24
N ILE A 464 -6.38 -1.39 26.57
CA ILE A 464 -5.99 -2.80 26.74
C ILE A 464 -4.58 -3.08 26.22
N ALA A 465 -4.15 -2.40 25.15
CA ALA A 465 -2.82 -2.58 24.55
C ALA A 465 -1.69 -2.12 25.48
N SER A 466 -1.93 -1.10 26.30
CA SER A 466 -0.93 -0.48 27.18
C SER A 466 -0.16 -1.51 28.01
N PRO A 467 1.19 -1.46 28.05
CA PRO A 467 2.06 -0.38 27.59
C PRO A 467 2.49 -0.47 26.11
N MET A 468 2.03 -1.46 25.34
CA MET A 468 2.37 -1.58 23.92
C MET A 468 1.64 -0.49 23.11
N PRO A 469 2.32 0.27 22.24
CA PRO A 469 1.69 1.28 21.40
C PRO A 469 0.61 0.70 20.48
N LEU A 470 -0.55 1.36 20.45
CA LEU A 470 -1.64 1.04 19.52
C LEU A 470 -1.91 2.22 18.58
N PHE A 471 -1.86 1.95 17.28
CA PHE A 471 -2.20 2.92 16.24
C PHE A 471 -3.64 2.76 15.78
N GLY A 472 -4.38 3.87 15.79
CA GLY A 472 -5.73 3.93 15.24
C GLY A 472 -5.71 4.06 13.73
N ASN A 473 -6.61 3.34 13.04
CA ASN A 473 -6.78 3.44 11.60
C ASN A 473 -8.28 3.41 11.27
N GLY A 474 -8.77 4.39 10.52
CA GLY A 474 -10.20 4.46 10.20
C GLY A 474 -10.66 5.88 9.92
N ASP A 475 -11.18 6.17 8.73
CA ASP A 475 -11.98 7.38 8.43
C ASP A 475 -11.40 8.72 8.92
N ILE A 476 -10.08 8.89 8.80
CA ILE A 476 -9.40 10.16 9.05
C ILE A 476 -9.39 10.94 7.74
N LEU A 477 -10.25 11.95 7.62
CA LEU A 477 -10.51 12.70 6.38
C LEU A 477 -10.00 14.15 6.49
N SER A 478 -9.97 14.71 7.69
CA SER A 478 -9.48 16.06 8.00
C SER A 478 -8.48 16.09 9.16
N TYR A 479 -7.91 17.26 9.44
CA TYR A 479 -7.11 17.47 10.64
C TYR A 479 -7.95 17.33 11.92
N GLU A 480 -9.20 17.79 11.90
CA GLU A 480 -10.13 17.64 13.03
C GLU A 480 -10.41 16.16 13.35
N ASP A 481 -10.55 15.32 12.31
CA ASP A 481 -10.68 13.87 12.51
C ASP A 481 -9.43 13.28 13.14
N ALA A 482 -8.24 13.75 12.73
CA ALA A 482 -6.98 13.32 13.30
C ALA A 482 -6.84 13.74 14.77
N GLU A 483 -7.27 14.95 15.13
CA GLU A 483 -7.30 15.41 16.52
C GLU A 483 -8.27 14.58 17.37
N ARG A 484 -9.51 14.39 16.90
CA ARG A 484 -10.49 13.52 17.57
C ARG A 484 -9.98 12.10 17.74
N ALA A 485 -9.30 11.57 16.72
CA ALA A 485 -8.67 10.27 16.79
C ALA A 485 -7.56 10.23 17.86
N MET A 486 -6.69 11.23 17.92
CA MET A 486 -5.62 11.29 18.94
C MET A 486 -6.18 11.40 20.37
N GLN A 487 -7.33 12.06 20.56
CA GLN A 487 -8.02 12.14 21.86
C GLN A 487 -8.51 10.77 22.38
N THR A 488 -8.62 9.75 21.52
CA THR A 488 -9.05 8.39 21.95
C THR A 488 -7.99 7.64 22.79
N GLY A 489 -6.79 8.21 22.94
CA GLY A 489 -5.68 7.61 23.68
C GLY A 489 -4.80 6.67 22.85
N VAL A 490 -4.94 6.68 21.53
CA VAL A 490 -4.04 5.97 20.62
C VAL A 490 -2.65 6.60 20.60
N SER A 491 -1.63 5.77 20.36
CA SER A 491 -0.24 6.20 20.27
C SER A 491 0.09 7.04 19.05
N GLY A 492 -0.72 6.89 18.01
CA GLY A 492 -0.58 7.58 16.74
C GLY A 492 -1.68 7.13 15.78
N ILE A 493 -1.73 7.78 14.64
CA ILE A 493 -2.74 7.52 13.61
C ILE A 493 -2.09 7.02 12.33
N MET A 494 -2.71 5.98 11.76
CA MET A 494 -2.36 5.49 10.45
C MET A 494 -3.37 6.00 9.42
N ILE A 495 -2.88 6.77 8.46
CA ILE A 495 -3.66 7.42 7.40
C ILE A 495 -3.57 6.58 6.13
N ALA A 496 -4.72 6.21 5.57
CA ALA A 496 -4.81 5.22 4.51
C ALA A 496 -5.60 5.72 3.29
N ARG A 497 -6.54 4.88 2.84
CA ARG A 497 -7.27 4.93 1.57
C ARG A 497 -8.59 5.70 1.60
N GLN A 498 -9.11 6.01 2.77
CA GLN A 498 -10.56 5.98 3.03
C GLN A 498 -11.35 6.80 1.99
N VAL A 499 -12.34 6.12 1.40
CA VAL A 499 -13.04 6.51 0.18
C VAL A 499 -13.95 7.69 0.50
N LEU A 500 -13.37 8.89 0.54
CA LEU A 500 -13.86 10.14 -0.03
C LEU A 500 -12.88 11.27 0.33
N VAL A 501 -12.05 11.12 1.37
CA VAL A 501 -10.79 11.87 1.57
C VAL A 501 -9.76 11.00 2.33
N GLY A 502 -8.54 10.84 1.85
CA GLY A 502 -7.46 10.10 2.52
C GLY A 502 -6.16 10.36 1.78
N ALA A 503 -5.03 9.74 2.12
CA ALA A 503 -3.74 10.04 1.45
C ALA A 503 -3.82 9.92 -0.08
N LEU A 504 -4.63 8.98 -0.62
CA LEU A 504 -4.81 8.81 -2.07
C LEU A 504 -5.61 9.92 -2.76
N ILE A 505 -6.45 10.64 -2.02
CA ILE A 505 -7.26 11.74 -2.56
C ILE A 505 -6.58 13.08 -2.22
N LYS A 506 -5.94 13.12 -1.06
CA LYS A 506 -5.33 14.31 -0.47
C LYS A 506 -3.96 13.96 0.13
N PRO A 507 -2.90 13.84 -0.69
CA PRO A 507 -1.56 13.58 -0.17
C PRO A 507 -1.08 14.65 0.82
N TRP A 508 -1.59 15.87 0.72
CA TRP A 508 -1.32 16.99 1.64
C TRP A 508 -2.08 16.93 2.97
N LEU A 509 -2.90 15.90 3.21
CA LEU A 509 -3.56 15.70 4.52
C LEU A 509 -2.54 15.64 5.67
N PHE A 510 -1.34 15.11 5.42
CA PHE A 510 -0.26 15.11 6.42
C PHE A 510 0.14 16.54 6.81
N THR A 511 0.24 17.45 5.84
CA THR A 511 0.50 18.88 6.08
C THR A 511 -0.66 19.51 6.83
N GLU A 512 -1.91 19.24 6.43
CA GLU A 512 -3.08 19.77 7.15
C GLU A 512 -3.13 19.36 8.62
N ILE A 513 -2.76 18.11 8.93
CA ILE A 513 -2.70 17.61 10.31
C ILE A 513 -1.55 18.27 11.08
N LYS A 514 -0.41 18.52 10.44
CA LYS A 514 0.72 19.19 11.09
C LYS A 514 0.46 20.67 11.33
N GLU A 515 -0.20 21.33 10.40
CA GLU A 515 -0.52 22.76 10.46
C GLU A 515 -1.86 23.07 11.12
N GLN A 516 -2.67 22.04 11.44
CA GLN A 516 -3.98 22.18 12.06
C GLN A 516 -4.91 23.13 11.29
N ARG A 517 -4.88 23.04 9.95
CA ARG A 517 -5.71 23.87 9.06
C ARG A 517 -6.12 23.13 7.81
N HIS A 518 -7.27 23.50 7.27
CA HIS A 518 -7.69 23.03 5.94
C HIS A 518 -6.88 23.73 4.83
N TRP A 519 -6.39 22.94 3.88
CA TRP A 519 -5.72 23.46 2.69
C TRP A 519 -6.66 23.41 1.49
N ASP A 520 -6.91 24.57 0.89
CA ASP A 520 -7.56 24.67 -0.41
C ASP A 520 -6.49 24.82 -1.51
N ILE A 521 -6.11 23.69 -2.11
CA ILE A 521 -5.06 23.66 -3.14
C ILE A 521 -5.67 23.97 -4.50
N SER A 522 -5.00 24.86 -5.25
CA SER A 522 -5.41 25.26 -6.59
C SER A 522 -5.27 24.11 -7.61
N SER A 523 -5.91 24.26 -8.77
CA SER A 523 -5.79 23.31 -9.89
C SER A 523 -4.34 23.09 -10.34
N ARG A 524 -3.56 24.17 -10.41
CA ARG A 524 -2.16 24.19 -10.88
C ARG A 524 -1.26 23.43 -9.92
N GLU A 525 -1.36 23.73 -8.62
CA GLU A 525 -0.60 23.00 -7.60
C GLU A 525 -0.96 21.52 -7.58
N ARG A 526 -2.26 21.16 -7.75
CA ARG A 526 -2.66 19.75 -7.88
C ARG A 526 -2.03 19.09 -9.10
N PHE A 527 -1.97 19.79 -10.23
CA PHE A 527 -1.33 19.29 -11.44
C PHE A 527 0.19 19.15 -11.28
N ASP A 528 0.84 20.07 -10.57
CA ASP A 528 2.27 19.96 -10.23
C ASP A 528 2.56 18.73 -9.37
N ILE A 529 1.67 18.37 -8.43
CA ILE A 529 1.81 17.11 -7.68
C ILE A 529 1.73 15.89 -8.61
N LEU A 530 0.83 15.90 -9.61
CA LEU A 530 0.77 14.83 -10.61
C LEU A 530 2.04 14.76 -11.44
N LYS A 531 2.61 15.91 -11.79
CA LYS A 531 3.91 16.02 -12.49
C LYS A 531 5.05 15.49 -11.65
N ASP A 532 5.06 15.76 -10.34
CA ASP A 532 6.06 15.19 -9.43
C ASP A 532 5.93 13.66 -9.36
N PHE A 533 4.71 13.14 -9.33
CA PHE A 533 4.47 11.70 -9.35
C PHE A 533 4.98 11.07 -10.65
N THR A 534 4.75 11.69 -11.81
CA THR A 534 5.27 11.17 -13.08
C THR A 534 6.79 11.23 -13.12
N ASN A 535 7.40 12.31 -12.66
CA ASN A 535 8.86 12.44 -12.54
C ASN A 535 9.46 11.32 -11.68
N TYR A 536 8.91 11.08 -10.49
CA TYR A 536 9.34 9.99 -9.60
C TYR A 536 9.05 8.60 -10.21
N GLY A 537 7.98 8.47 -10.99
CA GLY A 537 7.66 7.26 -11.74
C GLY A 537 8.69 6.93 -12.82
N LEU A 538 9.12 7.93 -13.59
CA LEU A 538 10.16 7.79 -14.61
C LEU A 538 11.52 7.43 -14.00
N GLU A 539 11.83 7.97 -12.82
CA GLU A 539 13.01 7.58 -12.03
C GLU A 539 12.94 6.12 -11.57
N HIS A 540 11.77 5.68 -11.10
CA HIS A 540 11.62 4.38 -10.46
C HIS A 540 11.37 3.22 -11.44
N TRP A 541 10.55 3.42 -12.47
CA TRP A 541 10.17 2.39 -13.44
C TRP A 541 10.90 2.54 -14.78
N GLY A 542 11.37 3.74 -15.09
CA GLY A 542 12.16 4.04 -16.26
C GLY A 542 11.56 5.09 -17.17
N SER A 543 12.42 5.72 -17.95
CA SER A 543 12.06 6.68 -18.99
C SER A 543 11.93 6.04 -20.38
N ASP A 544 12.07 4.72 -20.49
CA ASP A 544 11.81 3.98 -21.72
C ASP A 544 10.29 3.77 -21.93
N THR A 545 9.89 3.24 -23.09
CA THR A 545 8.46 3.02 -23.38
C THR A 545 7.76 2.20 -22.30
N GLN A 546 8.41 1.16 -21.78
CA GLN A 546 7.82 0.30 -20.74
C GLN A 546 7.69 1.05 -19.39
N GLY A 547 8.70 1.82 -19.01
CA GLY A 547 8.67 2.63 -17.79
C GLY A 547 7.63 3.75 -17.85
N VAL A 548 7.49 4.44 -18.98
CA VAL A 548 6.44 5.46 -19.21
C VAL A 548 5.05 4.84 -19.09
N GLU A 549 4.77 3.73 -19.77
CA GLU A 549 3.45 3.09 -19.72
C GLU A 549 3.13 2.51 -18.34
N LYS A 550 4.14 2.02 -17.63
CA LYS A 550 3.99 1.60 -16.23
C LYS A 550 3.66 2.79 -15.33
N THR A 551 4.34 3.92 -15.50
CA THR A 551 4.05 5.18 -14.80
C THR A 551 2.62 5.65 -15.08
N ARG A 552 2.22 5.68 -16.36
CA ARG A 552 0.87 6.04 -16.81
C ARG A 552 -0.19 5.17 -16.13
N LYS A 553 0.01 3.86 -16.11
CA LYS A 553 -0.93 2.93 -15.48
C LYS A 553 -1.13 3.22 -14.00
N PHE A 554 -0.06 3.46 -13.24
CA PHE A 554 -0.18 3.78 -11.81
C PHE A 554 -0.72 5.18 -11.57
N LEU A 555 -0.42 6.15 -12.44
CA LEU A 555 -1.04 7.48 -12.43
C LEU A 555 -2.55 7.38 -12.62
N LEU A 556 -3.01 6.61 -13.61
CA LEU A 556 -4.45 6.42 -13.87
C LEU A 556 -5.15 5.69 -12.71
N GLU A 557 -4.50 4.70 -12.09
CA GLU A 557 -5.03 4.08 -10.87
C GLU A 557 -5.13 5.11 -9.73
N TRP A 558 -4.20 6.05 -9.62
CA TRP A 558 -4.24 7.10 -8.61
C TRP A 558 -5.31 8.18 -8.90
N LEU A 559 -5.40 8.66 -10.14
CA LEU A 559 -6.43 9.61 -10.61
C LEU A 559 -7.85 9.10 -10.33
N SER A 560 -8.06 7.79 -10.45
CA SER A 560 -9.34 7.15 -10.15
C SER A 560 -9.78 7.26 -8.67
N PHE A 561 -8.87 7.67 -7.78
CA PHE A 561 -9.17 8.09 -6.42
C PHE A 561 -9.20 9.61 -6.30
N LEU A 562 -8.19 10.31 -6.83
CA LEU A 562 -8.05 11.77 -6.75
C LEU A 562 -9.29 12.53 -7.24
N CYS A 563 -9.99 12.00 -8.24
CA CYS A 563 -11.20 12.61 -8.81
C CYS A 563 -12.37 12.78 -7.83
N ARG A 564 -12.26 12.20 -6.62
CA ARG A 564 -13.24 12.33 -5.56
C ARG A 564 -13.00 13.56 -4.67
N TYR A 565 -11.85 14.21 -4.79
CA TYR A 565 -11.55 15.44 -4.06
C TYR A 565 -12.50 16.55 -4.48
N ILE A 566 -13.02 17.28 -3.50
CA ILE A 566 -13.76 18.52 -3.69
C ILE A 566 -12.94 19.64 -3.06
N PRO A 567 -12.59 20.71 -3.80
CA PRO A 567 -11.93 21.87 -3.24
C PRO A 567 -12.66 22.42 -2.02
N VAL A 568 -11.91 22.82 -0.99
CA VAL A 568 -12.47 23.27 0.29
C VAL A 568 -13.37 24.50 0.08
N GLY A 569 -12.98 25.43 -0.79
CA GLY A 569 -13.81 26.60 -1.12
C GLY A 569 -15.14 26.28 -1.83
N LEU A 570 -15.35 25.04 -2.27
CA LEU A 570 -16.62 24.58 -2.87
C LEU A 570 -17.48 23.76 -1.91
N LEU A 571 -16.99 23.44 -0.71
CA LEU A 571 -17.73 22.67 0.28
C LEU A 571 -18.59 23.61 1.15
N GLU A 572 -19.85 23.23 1.36
CA GLU A 572 -20.75 23.95 2.27
C GLU A 572 -20.47 23.64 3.74
N HIS A 573 -20.13 22.38 4.01
CA HIS A 573 -19.82 21.88 5.34
C HIS A 573 -18.48 21.15 5.33
N LEU A 574 -17.62 21.50 6.28
CA LEU A 574 -16.40 20.79 6.58
C LEU A 574 -16.59 19.99 7.88
N PRO A 575 -15.99 18.78 8.00
CA PRO A 575 -15.25 18.03 6.98
C PRO A 575 -16.17 17.16 6.10
N GLN A 576 -15.72 16.86 4.86
CA GLN A 576 -16.42 15.93 3.95
C GLN A 576 -16.49 14.53 4.55
N LYS A 577 -17.66 13.88 4.53
CA LYS A 577 -17.83 12.52 5.09
C LYS A 577 -17.47 11.42 4.09
N ILE A 578 -17.11 10.25 4.61
CA ILE A 578 -16.70 9.09 3.81
C ILE A 578 -17.78 8.51 2.88
N ASN A 579 -19.06 8.84 3.05
CA ASN A 579 -20.13 8.31 2.19
C ASN A 579 -20.70 9.36 1.24
N GLU A 580 -20.28 10.62 1.37
CA GLU A 580 -20.75 11.75 0.55
C GLU A 580 -20.09 11.74 -0.82
N ARG A 581 -20.79 11.19 -1.82
CA ARG A 581 -20.33 11.30 -3.21
C ARG A 581 -20.64 12.70 -3.73
N PRO A 582 -19.65 13.43 -4.27
CA PRO A 582 -19.92 14.72 -4.89
C PRO A 582 -20.99 14.57 -5.98
N PRO A 583 -22.01 15.45 -6.03
CA PRO A 583 -22.75 15.65 -7.26
C PRO A 583 -21.81 16.16 -8.36
N TYR A 584 -22.26 16.15 -9.61
CA TYR A 584 -21.49 16.79 -10.69
C TYR A 584 -21.39 18.28 -10.40
N TYR A 585 -20.17 18.81 -10.49
CA TYR A 585 -19.89 20.22 -10.26
C TYR A 585 -18.85 20.73 -11.26
N MET A 586 -19.00 21.99 -11.66
CA MET A 586 -17.95 22.72 -12.36
C MET A 586 -16.96 23.22 -11.32
N GLY A 587 -15.69 22.87 -11.49
CA GLY A 587 -14.61 23.43 -10.69
C GLY A 587 -14.39 24.91 -11.00
N ARG A 588 -13.43 25.53 -10.31
CA ARG A 588 -13.10 26.95 -10.52
C ARG A 588 -12.50 27.22 -11.90
N ASP A 589 -11.92 26.19 -12.51
CA ASP A 589 -11.39 26.22 -13.86
C ASP A 589 -11.58 24.86 -14.57
N TYR A 590 -11.24 24.81 -15.86
CA TYR A 590 -11.32 23.60 -16.67
C TYR A 590 -10.57 22.42 -16.09
N LEU A 591 -9.37 22.65 -15.54
CA LEU A 591 -8.50 21.60 -15.04
C LEU A 591 -9.06 20.99 -13.75
N GLU A 592 -9.68 21.79 -12.88
CA GLU A 592 -10.41 21.29 -11.72
C GLU A 592 -11.58 20.40 -12.13
N THR A 593 -12.37 20.84 -13.10
CA THR A 593 -13.50 20.08 -13.65
C THR A 593 -13.01 18.78 -14.29
N LEU A 594 -11.92 18.82 -15.04
CA LEU A 594 -11.32 17.65 -15.68
C LEU A 594 -10.83 16.65 -14.61
N MET A 595 -10.17 17.13 -13.57
CA MET A 595 -9.72 16.30 -12.46
C MET A 595 -10.89 15.72 -11.64
N ALA A 596 -12.03 16.40 -11.56
CA ALA A 596 -13.23 15.91 -10.87
C ALA A 596 -13.99 14.82 -11.68
N SER A 597 -13.71 14.69 -12.98
CA SER A 597 -14.40 13.70 -13.83
C SER A 597 -14.16 12.28 -13.36
N GLN A 598 -15.21 11.45 -13.38
CA GLN A 598 -15.12 10.02 -13.09
C GLN A 598 -14.94 9.16 -14.36
N ASN A 599 -14.87 9.79 -15.54
CA ASN A 599 -14.69 9.10 -16.80
C ASN A 599 -13.20 8.77 -17.03
N VAL A 600 -12.94 7.59 -17.60
CA VAL A 600 -11.58 7.11 -17.84
C VAL A 600 -10.90 7.94 -18.94
N ASP A 601 -11.64 8.35 -19.96
CA ASP A 601 -11.08 9.11 -21.09
C ASP A 601 -10.51 10.45 -20.63
N ASP A 602 -11.15 11.10 -19.64
CA ASP A 602 -10.65 12.34 -19.06
C ASP A 602 -9.38 12.13 -18.23
N TRP A 603 -9.26 11.00 -17.54
CA TRP A 603 -8.00 10.64 -16.87
C TRP A 603 -6.88 10.33 -17.86
N ILE A 604 -7.23 9.74 -19.02
CA ILE A 604 -6.28 9.51 -20.11
C ILE A 604 -5.79 10.86 -20.64
N LYS A 605 -6.66 11.83 -20.90
CA LYS A 605 -6.26 13.19 -21.30
C LYS A 605 -5.28 13.82 -20.31
N ILE A 606 -5.55 13.75 -19.00
CA ILE A 606 -4.61 14.25 -17.97
C ILE A 606 -3.26 13.53 -18.07
N SER A 607 -3.27 12.20 -18.28
CA SER A 607 -2.04 11.43 -18.45
C SER A 607 -1.28 11.83 -19.71
N GLU A 608 -1.97 12.22 -20.79
CA GLU A 608 -1.37 12.66 -22.04
C GLU A 608 -0.69 14.02 -21.92
N LEU A 609 -1.25 14.93 -21.11
CA LEU A 609 -0.61 16.20 -20.80
C LEU A 609 0.74 16.02 -20.07
N LEU A 610 0.91 14.91 -19.33
CA LEU A 610 2.11 14.67 -18.52
C LEU A 610 3.11 13.69 -19.16
N LEU A 611 2.62 12.70 -19.91
CA LEU A 611 3.40 11.58 -20.45
C LEU A 611 3.25 11.44 -21.98
N GLY A 612 2.66 12.42 -22.64
CA GLY A 612 2.39 12.41 -24.08
C GLY A 612 1.29 11.44 -24.51
N PRO A 613 1.00 11.35 -25.82
CA PRO A 613 -0.16 10.64 -26.36
C PRO A 613 -0.14 9.14 -26.04
N VAL A 614 -1.31 8.55 -25.84
CA VAL A 614 -1.44 7.08 -25.71
C VAL A 614 -1.42 6.38 -27.07
N PRO A 615 -1.06 5.09 -27.14
CA PRO A 615 -1.29 4.27 -28.33
C PRO A 615 -2.79 4.23 -28.69
N THR A 616 -3.11 4.14 -29.98
CA THR A 616 -4.50 4.17 -30.50
C THR A 616 -5.45 3.12 -29.91
N ASN A 617 -4.92 1.97 -29.50
CA ASN A 617 -5.69 0.88 -28.89
C ASN A 617 -5.59 0.86 -27.35
N PHE A 618 -5.15 1.95 -26.74
CA PHE A 618 -5.01 2.03 -25.29
C PHE A 618 -6.38 2.05 -24.61
N SER A 619 -6.59 1.10 -23.69
CA SER A 619 -7.77 1.11 -22.82
C SER A 619 -7.34 0.85 -21.39
N PHE A 620 -8.00 1.53 -20.47
CA PHE A 620 -7.74 1.41 -19.05
C PHE A 620 -9.03 1.13 -18.28
N LEU A 621 -8.94 0.28 -17.27
CA LEU A 621 -10.03 0.03 -16.33
C LEU A 621 -9.41 -0.04 -14.93
N PRO A 622 -9.72 0.88 -14.00
CA PRO A 622 -9.11 0.88 -12.67
C PRO A 622 -9.46 -0.39 -11.88
N LYS A 623 -8.50 -0.89 -11.08
CA LYS A 623 -8.63 -2.17 -10.34
C LYS A 623 -9.85 -2.20 -9.42
N HIS A 624 -10.19 -1.05 -8.82
CA HIS A 624 -11.26 -1.00 -7.84
C HIS A 624 -12.66 -0.98 -8.49
N LYS A 625 -12.81 -0.40 -9.69
CA LYS A 625 -14.06 -0.49 -10.48
C LYS A 625 -14.20 -1.82 -11.22
N ALA A 626 -13.09 -2.52 -11.49
CA ALA A 626 -13.16 -3.88 -12.00
C ALA A 626 -13.89 -4.84 -11.03
N ASN A 627 -13.98 -4.51 -9.73
CA ASN A 627 -14.70 -5.31 -8.72
C ASN A 627 -16.05 -4.71 -8.29
N SER A 628 -16.51 -3.61 -8.90
CA SER A 628 -17.87 -3.11 -8.70
C SER A 628 -18.79 -3.80 -9.70
N TYR A 629 -19.76 -4.55 -9.17
CA TYR A 629 -20.79 -5.26 -9.90
C TYR A 629 -21.41 -4.45 -11.04
N ARG A 630 -21.60 -5.09 -12.20
CA ARG A 630 -22.77 -4.84 -13.04
C ARG A 630 -23.98 -5.45 -12.36
#